data_AF-A0A383AGV1-F1
#
_entry.id   AF-A0A383AGV1-F1
#
_cell.length_a   1.000
_cell.length_b   1.000
_cell.length_c   1.000
_cell.angle_alpha   90.00
_cell.angle_beta   90.00
_cell.angle_gamma   90.00
#
_symmetry.space_group_name_H-M   'P 1'
#
loop_
_entity.id
_entity.type
_entity.pdbx_description
1 polymer ?
#
loop_
_entity_poly.entity_id
_entity_poly.type
_entity_poly.pdbx_seq_one_letter_code
_entity_poly.pdbx_strand_id
1 'polypeptide(L)'
;MVDIYVLECERGNFYIGKTNNGEQRLRQHISGTGAKWTQKYEPKRIVNYYRNKKDADEKKITERMMKKHGPRKVRGGPYVRTKMSNSELRDLEKKVGFKSSPA
;
A
#
# COMPACT_ATOMS: atom_id res chain seq x y z
N MET A 1 13.21 13.59 -5.80
CA MET A 1 12.83 13.11 -4.45
C MET A 1 11.31 13.01 -4.40
N VAL A 2 10.77 12.02 -3.71
CA VAL A 2 9.34 11.70 -3.67
C VAL A 2 8.88 11.58 -2.23
N ASP A 3 7.63 11.96 -1.96
CA ASP A 3 7.01 11.76 -0.65
C ASP A 3 6.20 10.47 -0.69
N ILE A 4 6.38 9.62 0.32
CA ILE A 4 5.71 8.32 0.44
C ILE A 4 4.75 8.38 1.61
N TYR A 5 3.53 7.90 1.40
CA TYR A 5 2.48 7.92 2.39
C TYR A 5 1.84 6.56 2.53
N VAL A 6 1.42 6.25 3.76
CA VAL A 6 0.73 5.01 4.12
C VAL A 6 -0.63 5.39 4.65
N LEU A 7 -1.67 4.91 3.97
CA LEU A 7 -3.06 5.06 4.37
C LEU A 7 -3.56 3.73 4.95
N GLU A 8 -4.20 3.81 6.11
CA GLU A 8 -5.03 2.72 6.62
C GLU A 8 -6.43 2.90 6.06
N CYS A 9 -6.89 1.89 5.35
CA CYS A 9 -8.23 1.78 4.79
C CYS A 9 -9.11 0.88 5.66
N GLU A 10 -10.41 0.94 5.43
CA GLU A 10 -11.36 0.09 6.12
C GLU A 10 -11.05 -1.42 5.97
N ARG A 11 -11.51 -2.21 6.95
CA ARG A 11 -11.29 -3.67 7.08
C ARG A 11 -9.82 -4.07 7.25
N GLY A 12 -8.99 -3.14 7.74
CA GLY A 12 -7.56 -3.36 7.99
C GLY A 12 -6.75 -3.51 6.70
N ASN A 13 -7.19 -2.86 5.63
CA ASN A 13 -6.43 -2.75 4.39
C ASN A 13 -5.46 -1.58 4.47
N PHE A 14 -4.35 -1.64 3.75
CA PHE A 14 -3.36 -0.57 3.72
C PHE A 14 -3.01 -0.20 2.29
N TYR A 15 -2.87 1.09 2.04
CA TYR A 15 -2.45 1.63 0.76
C TYR A 15 -1.18 2.46 0.92
N ILE A 16 -0.13 2.11 0.19
CA ILE A 16 1.13 2.83 0.14
C ILE A 16 1.20 3.51 -1.22
N GLY A 17 1.29 4.84 -1.21
CA GLY A 17 1.48 5.62 -2.43
C GLY A 17 2.70 6.51 -2.31
N LYS A 18 3.22 6.95 -3.45
CA LYS A 18 4.17 8.05 -3.54
C LYS A 18 3.63 9.20 -4.37
N THR A 19 4.12 10.39 -4.12
CA THR A 19 3.85 11.60 -4.91
C THR A 19 5.15 12.37 -5.12
N ASN A 20 5.38 12.86 -6.35
CA ASN A 20 6.46 13.83 -6.63
C ASN A 20 5.93 15.26 -6.71
N ASN A 21 4.62 15.44 -6.92
CA ASN A 21 3.98 16.71 -7.30
C ASN A 21 3.12 17.27 -6.14
N GLY A 22 3.61 17.12 -4.91
CA GLY A 22 3.02 17.73 -3.71
C GLY A 22 1.80 17.02 -3.11
N GLU A 23 1.28 17.62 -2.03
CA GLU A 23 0.19 17.13 -1.18
C GLU A 23 -1.18 17.05 -1.88
N GLN A 24 -1.35 17.68 -3.04
CA GLN A 24 -2.66 17.76 -3.70
C GLN A 24 -3.13 16.40 -4.23
N ARG A 25 -2.22 15.63 -4.85
CA ARG A 25 -2.51 14.26 -5.32
C ARG A 25 -2.71 13.29 -4.16
N LEU A 26 -1.98 13.51 -3.07
CA LEU A 26 -2.16 12.79 -1.80
C LEU A 26 -3.57 13.04 -1.25
N ARG A 27 -4.04 14.29 -1.19
CA ARG A 27 -5.39 14.63 -0.73
C ARG A 27 -6.48 13.98 -1.59
N GLN A 28 -6.29 13.88 -2.91
CA GLN A 28 -7.22 13.13 -3.77
C GLN A 28 -7.26 11.63 -3.43
N HIS A 29 -6.12 11.03 -3.11
CA HIS A 29 -6.07 9.63 -2.65
C HIS A 29 -6.68 9.44 -1.25
N ILE A 30 -6.47 10.40 -0.33
CA ILE A 30 -7.07 10.41 1.01
C ILE A 30 -8.57 10.67 0.95
N SER A 31 -9.06 11.47 -0.01
CA SER A 31 -10.48 11.77 -0.15
C SER A 31 -11.28 10.62 -0.78
N GLY A 32 -10.66 9.44 -0.98
CA GLY A 32 -11.30 8.27 -1.59
C GLY A 32 -11.38 8.33 -3.12
N THR A 33 -11.07 9.45 -3.77
CA THR A 33 -11.24 9.62 -5.22
C THR A 33 -10.08 9.07 -6.06
N GLY A 34 -8.92 8.81 -5.45
CA GLY A 34 -7.71 8.45 -6.18
C GLY A 34 -7.69 7.03 -6.76
N ALA A 35 -7.17 6.06 -6.00
CA ALA A 35 -6.93 4.71 -6.51
C ALA A 35 -8.20 3.87 -6.43
N LYS A 36 -8.39 2.91 -7.36
CA LYS A 36 -9.48 1.92 -7.26
C LYS A 36 -9.52 1.21 -5.90
N TRP A 37 -8.38 1.08 -5.23
CA TRP A 37 -8.29 0.53 -3.87
C TRP A 37 -8.86 1.48 -2.82
N THR A 38 -8.53 2.77 -2.86
CA THR A 38 -9.06 3.79 -1.92
C THR A 38 -10.53 4.13 -2.20
N GLN A 39 -11.01 3.93 -3.43
CA GLN A 39 -12.43 4.00 -3.78
C GLN A 39 -13.22 2.80 -3.23
N LYS A 40 -12.62 1.60 -3.24
CA LYS A 40 -13.25 0.39 -2.72
C LYS A 40 -13.17 0.29 -1.19
N TYR A 41 -12.07 0.77 -0.61
CA TYR A 41 -11.83 0.77 0.82
C TYR A 41 -11.48 2.18 1.25
N GLU A 42 -12.44 2.84 1.89
CA GLU A 42 -12.24 4.22 2.32
C GLU A 42 -11.02 4.34 3.24
N PRO A 43 -10.07 5.24 2.91
CA PRO A 43 -8.95 5.56 3.78
C PRO A 43 -9.46 6.23 5.05
N LYS A 44 -9.24 5.58 6.19
CA LYS A 44 -9.62 6.07 7.52
C LYS A 44 -8.63 7.10 8.05
N ARG A 45 -7.34 6.83 7.89
CA ARG A 45 -6.28 7.69 8.42
C ARG A 45 -4.96 7.49 7.70
N ILE A 46 -4.09 8.48 7.78
CA ILE A 46 -2.69 8.36 7.39
C ILE A 46 -1.96 7.70 8.56
N VAL A 47 -1.37 6.53 8.33
CA VAL A 47 -0.56 5.82 9.34
C VAL A 47 0.84 6.43 9.39
N ASN A 48 1.45 6.63 8.22
CA ASN A 48 2.81 7.15 8.10
C ASN A 48 2.94 8.08 6.90
N TYR A 49 3.81 9.07 7.04
CA TYR A 49 4.19 9.99 5.97
C TYR A 49 5.71 10.20 5.99
N TYR A 50 6.36 9.93 4.87
CA TYR A 50 7.80 10.03 4.70
C TYR A 50 8.09 11.06 3.61
N ARG A 51 8.73 12.16 3.99
CA ARG A 51 9.14 13.20 3.05
C ARG A 51 10.51 12.91 2.46
N ASN A 52 10.74 13.40 1.25
CA ASN A 52 12.07 13.46 0.64
C ASN A 52 12.76 12.08 0.48
N LYS A 53 11.99 11.06 0.09
CA LYS A 53 12.45 9.69 -0.12
C LYS A 53 12.78 9.41 -1.58
N LYS A 54 13.34 8.22 -1.83
CA LYS A 54 13.61 7.70 -3.18
C LYS A 54 12.48 6.76 -3.60
N ASP A 55 12.28 6.58 -4.89
CA ASP A 55 11.32 5.61 -5.43
C ASP A 55 11.54 4.19 -4.92
N ALA A 56 12.80 3.82 -4.66
CA ALA A 56 13.15 2.52 -4.08
C ALA A 56 12.64 2.33 -2.64
N ASP A 57 12.44 3.41 -1.88
CA ASP A 57 11.94 3.34 -0.50
C ASP A 57 10.45 2.94 -0.48
N GLU A 58 9.66 3.34 -1.48
CA GLU A 58 8.24 2.99 -1.59
C GLU A 58 8.08 1.47 -1.64
N LYS A 59 8.90 0.81 -2.46
CA LYS A 59 8.91 -0.64 -2.58
C LYS A 59 9.25 -1.30 -1.24
N LYS A 60 10.33 -0.85 -0.57
CA LYS A 60 10.75 -1.38 0.73
C LYS A 60 9.66 -1.25 1.81
N ILE A 61 9.01 -0.09 1.87
CA ILE A 61 7.92 0.17 2.82
C ILE A 61 6.73 -0.75 2.51
N THR A 62 6.38 -0.88 1.23
CA THR A 62 5.31 -1.75 0.78
C THR A 62 5.58 -3.22 1.16
N GLU A 63 6.76 -3.75 0.85
CA GLU A 63 7.18 -5.12 1.20
C GLU A 63 7.15 -5.35 2.72
N ARG A 64 7.61 -4.37 3.51
CA ARG A 64 7.57 -4.42 4.98
C ARG A 64 6.14 -4.50 5.50
N MET A 65 5.24 -3.68 4.95
CA MET A 65 3.82 -3.69 5.32
C MET A 65 3.15 -5.00 4.89
N MET A 66 3.46 -5.50 3.70
CA MET A 66 2.99 -6.80 3.22
C MET A 66 3.43 -7.94 4.14
N LYS A 67 4.67 -7.91 4.64
CA LYS A 67 5.16 -8.88 5.61
C LYS A 67 4.47 -8.77 6.99
N LYS A 68 3.95 -7.60 7.35
CA LYS A 68 3.27 -7.38 8.63
C LYS A 68 1.78 -7.71 8.59
N HIS A 69 1.08 -7.25 7.55
CA HIS A 69 -0.39 -7.35 7.43
C HIS A 69 -0.88 -8.33 6.38
N GLY A 70 0.04 -8.87 5.57
CA GLY A 70 -0.24 -9.75 4.45
C GLY A 70 -0.35 -8.98 3.13
N PRO A 71 0.24 -9.48 2.03
CA PRO A 71 0.12 -8.89 0.71
C PRO A 71 -1.30 -8.97 0.14
N ARG A 72 -2.25 -9.62 0.81
CA ARG A 72 -3.67 -9.55 0.43
C ARG A 72 -4.34 -8.24 0.86
N LYS A 73 -3.90 -7.67 1.99
CA LYS A 73 -4.46 -6.45 2.59
C LYS A 73 -3.69 -5.19 2.22
N VAL A 74 -2.47 -5.34 1.74
CA VAL A 74 -1.54 -4.23 1.46
C VAL A 74 -1.36 -4.04 -0.04
N ARG A 75 -1.51 -2.81 -0.51
CA ARG A 75 -1.27 -2.41 -1.92
C ARG A 75 -0.39 -1.18 -1.98
N GLY A 76 0.51 -1.11 -2.96
CA GLY A 76 1.31 0.08 -3.18
C GLY A 76 2.40 -0.08 -4.23
N GLY A 77 2.88 1.06 -4.77
CA GLY A 77 3.89 1.12 -5.82
C GLY A 77 3.63 0.14 -6.98
N PRO A 78 4.56 -0.80 -7.28
CA PRO A 78 4.41 -1.78 -8.35
C PRO A 78 3.28 -2.81 -8.10
N TYR A 79 2.77 -2.90 -6.87
CA TYR A 79 1.72 -3.83 -6.46
C TYR A 79 0.35 -3.15 -6.31
N VAL A 80 0.09 -2.08 -7.05
CA VAL A 80 -1.20 -1.36 -7.03
C VAL A 80 -2.37 -2.18 -7.61
N ARG A 81 -2.07 -3.30 -8.26
CA ARG A 81 -3.03 -4.13 -8.98
C ARG A 81 -4.11 -4.66 -8.04
N THR A 82 -5.36 -4.27 -8.27
CA THR A 82 -6.52 -4.56 -7.41
C THR A 82 -6.99 -6.01 -7.55
N LYS A 83 -6.80 -6.61 -8.73
CA LYS A 83 -7.11 -8.00 -9.04
C LYS A 83 -5.80 -8.78 -9.18
N MET A 84 -5.50 -9.59 -8.18
CA MET A 84 -4.48 -10.64 -8.24
C MET A 84 -5.19 -11.97 -7.98
N SER A 85 -4.83 -13.00 -8.74
CA SER A 85 -5.30 -14.36 -8.48
C SER A 85 -4.72 -14.87 -7.16
N ASN A 86 -5.38 -15.87 -6.54
CA ASN A 86 -4.87 -16.48 -5.31
C ASN A 86 -3.44 -17.03 -5.47
N SER A 87 -3.06 -17.51 -6.65
CA SER A 87 -1.68 -17.93 -6.95
C SER A 87 -0.70 -16.76 -6.86
N GLU A 88 -0.97 -15.62 -7.51
CA GLU A 88 -0.09 -14.44 -7.45
C GLU A 88 0.06 -13.90 -6.02
N LEU A 89 -1.01 -13.95 -5.23
CA LEU A 89 -0.95 -13.60 -3.81
C LEU A 89 -0.01 -14.54 -3.06
N ARG A 90 -0.12 -15.86 -3.28
CA ARG A 90 0.76 -16.86 -2.66
C ARG A 90 2.22 -16.67 -3.07
N ASP A 91 2.49 -16.39 -4.33
CA ASP A 91 3.84 -16.12 -4.82
C ASP A 91 4.40 -14.85 -4.21
N LEU A 92 3.56 -13.82 -4.06
CA LEU A 92 3.93 -12.58 -3.39
C LEU A 92 4.18 -12.80 -1.89
N GLU A 93 3.35 -13.60 -1.20
CA GLU A 93 3.54 -14.01 0.20
C GLU A 93 4.88 -14.72 0.41
N LYS A 94 5.20 -15.67 -0.46
CA LYS A 94 6.51 -16.35 -0.46
C LYS A 94 7.64 -15.35 -0.68
N LYS A 95 7.48 -14.43 -1.65
CA LYS A 95 8.48 -13.41 -1.97
C LYS A 95 8.75 -12.45 -0.81
N VAL A 96 7.70 -11.99 -0.12
CA VAL A 96 7.84 -11.09 1.04
C VAL A 96 8.14 -11.83 2.34
N GLY A 97 8.12 -13.16 2.33
CA GLY A 97 8.30 -14.00 3.51
C GLY A 97 7.18 -13.84 4.54
N PHE A 98 5.94 -13.61 4.09
CA PHE A 98 4.77 -13.58 4.96
C PHE A 98 4.42 -15.01 5.37
N LYS A 99 4.73 -15.37 6.63
CA LYS A 99 4.27 -16.62 7.23
C LYS A 99 2.89 -16.37 7.81
N SER A 100 1.83 -16.64 7.04
CA SER A 100 0.51 -16.82 7.65
C SER A 100 0.66 -18.00 8.58
N SER A 101 0.64 -17.77 9.89
CA SER A 101 0.64 -18.87 10.85
C SER A 101 -0.56 -19.76 10.53
N PRO A 102 -0.36 -21.08 10.36
CA PRO A 102 -1.49 -21.99 10.30
C PRO A 102 -2.17 -21.94 11.66
N ALA A 103 -3.42 -21.46 11.68
CA ALA A 103 -4.34 -21.75 12.76
C ALA A 103 -4.91 -23.14 12.53
#